data_AF-A0A842VHF2-F1
#
_entry.id   AF-A0A842VHF2-F1
#
_cell.length_a   1.000
_cell.length_b   1.000
_cell.length_c   1.000
_cell.angle_alpha   90.00
_cell.angle_beta   90.00
_cell.angle_gamma   90.00
#
_symmetry.space_group_name_H-M   'P 1'
#
loop_
_entity.id
_entity.type
_entity.pdbx_description
1 polymer ?
#
loop_
_entity_poly.entity_id
_entity_poly.type
_entity_poly.pdbx_seq_one_letter_code
_entity_poly.pdbx_strand_id
1 'polypeptide(L)' 'MEQLDCFQVYSLTDGVNFFVDKIWLKEDRLYFRVIEDLQNPSNQFRRESDERVYSIQTHNLCSIRVRLYF' A
#
# COMPACT_ATOMS: atom_id res chain seq x y z
N MET A 1 12.41 -22.27 3.09
CA MET A 1 12.44 -21.04 2.27
C MET A 1 11.30 -20.21 2.82
N GLU A 2 11.58 -19.13 3.53
CA GLU A 2 10.51 -18.31 4.11
C GLU A 2 9.83 -17.51 3.01
N GLN A 3 8.49 -17.52 3.01
CA GLN A 3 7.67 -16.77 2.07
C GLN A 3 7.25 -15.48 2.75
N LEU A 4 7.46 -14.35 2.07
CA LEU A 4 6.94 -13.07 2.56
C LEU A 4 5.43 -13.05 2.35
N ASP A 5 4.66 -13.20 3.43
CA ASP A 5 3.19 -13.26 3.35
C ASP A 5 2.57 -11.88 3.09
N CYS A 6 3.08 -10.86 3.78
CA CYS A 6 2.66 -9.48 3.58
C CYS A 6 3.71 -8.49 4.09
N PHE A 7 3.49 -7.22 3.75
CA PHE A 7 4.21 -6.13 4.38
C PHE A 7 3.30 -4.93 4.59
N GLN A 8 3.62 -4.18 5.63
CA GLN A 8 2.87 -2.98 6.02
C GLN A 8 3.31 -1.79 5.16
N VAL A 9 2.35 -1.01 4.69
CA VAL A 9 2.57 0.31 4.07
C VAL A 9 1.96 1.33 5.02
N TYR A 10 2.80 2.22 5.54
CA TYR A 10 2.33 3.23 6.47
C TYR A 10 3.02 4.58 6.30
N SER A 11 2.29 5.66 6.63
CA SER A 11 2.78 7.03 6.75
C SER A 11 2.45 7.54 8.14
N LEU A 12 3.45 8.13 8.82
CA LEU A 12 3.25 8.76 10.14
C LEU A 12 2.52 10.10 10.05
N THR A 13 2.50 10.74 8.88
CA THR A 13 1.95 12.08 8.66
C THR A 13 0.54 12.06 8.09
N ASP A 14 0.21 11.05 7.28
CA ASP A 14 -1.01 11.05 6.46
C ASP A 14 -2.05 10.01 6.90
N GLY A 15 -1.81 9.33 8.03
CA GLY A 15 -2.72 8.32 8.59
C GLY A 15 -2.85 7.06 7.74
N VAL A 16 -1.97 6.87 6.77
CA VAL A 16 -1.92 5.69 5.91
C VAL A 16 -1.38 4.53 6.73
N ASN A 17 -2.11 3.43 6.80
CA ASN A 17 -1.65 2.22 7.46
C ASN A 17 -2.45 1.00 6.98
N PHE A 18 -1.85 0.15 6.15
CA PHE A 18 -2.49 -1.06 5.65
C PHE A 18 -1.49 -2.17 5.35
N PHE A 19 -1.95 -3.42 5.33
CA PHE A 19 -1.17 -4.58 4.91
C PHE A 19 -1.40 -4.90 3.44
N VAL A 20 -0.32 -5.20 2.72
CA VAL A 20 -0.37 -5.59 1.30
C VAL A 20 0.41 -6.88 1.06
N ASP A 21 -0.03 -7.66 0.08
CA ASP A 21 0.72 -8.82 -0.43
C ASP A 21 1.42 -8.52 -1.75
N LYS A 22 1.03 -7.43 -2.44
CA LYS A 22 1.54 -7.11 -3.77
C LYS A 22 1.68 -5.61 -3.97
N ILE A 23 2.83 -5.21 -4.50
CA ILE A 23 3.08 -3.87 -5.04
C ILE A 23 3.53 -3.99 -6.50
N TRP A 24 3.07 -3.08 -7.35
CA TRP A 24 3.60 -2.92 -8.70
C TRP A 24 3.51 -1.47 -9.16
N LEU A 25 4.40 -1.09 -10.07
CA LEU A 25 4.39 0.21 -10.73
C LEU A 25 3.76 0.07 -12.11
N LYS A 26 2.86 0.99 -12.48
CA LYS A 26 2.38 1.15 -13.85
C LYS A 26 2.22 2.64 -14.12
N GLU A 27 2.92 3.13 -15.14
CA GLU A 27 2.99 4.56 -15.47
C GLU A 27 3.46 5.39 -14.25
N ASP A 28 2.79 6.50 -13.92
CA ASP A 28 3.03 7.35 -12.72
C ASP A 28 2.27 6.83 -11.48
N ARG A 29 1.90 5.56 -11.42
CA ARG A 29 1.11 5.05 -10.30
C ARG A 29 1.74 3.82 -9.67
N LEU A 30 1.88 3.89 -8.35
CA LEU A 30 2.21 2.75 -7.53
C LEU A 30 0.90 2.13 -7.06
N TYR A 31 0.78 0.83 -7.28
CA TYR A 31 -0.40 0.04 -6.97
C TYR A 31 -0.09 -0.91 -5.81
N PHE A 32 -1.12 -1.17 -5.02
CA PHE A 32 -1.10 -1.98 -3.83
C PHE A 32 -2.30 -2.90 -3.86
N ARG A 33 -2.09 -4.20 -3.63
CA ARG A 33 -3.20 -5.10 -3.31
C ARG A 33 -3.27 -5.23 -1.79
N VAL A 34 -4.30 -4.62 -1.22
CA VAL A 34 -4.50 -4.53 0.23
C VAL A 34 -5.19 -5.78 0.73
N ILE A 35 -4.64 -6.37 1.78
CA ILE A 35 -5.22 -7.54 2.47
C ILE A 35 -6.11 -7.05 3.62
N GLU A 36 -5.63 -6.05 4.36
CA GLU A 36 -6.26 -5.50 5.56
C GLU A 36 -5.99 -4.00 5.69
N ASP A 37 -7.06 -3.24 5.90
CA ASP A 37 -7.02 -1.81 6.20
C ASP A 37 -6.91 -1.62 7.73
N LEU A 38 -5.74 -1.22 8.22
CA LEU A 38 -5.54 -0.95 9.66
C LEU A 38 -6.03 0.45 10.05
N GLN A 39 -5.99 1.38 9.10
CA GLN A 39 -6.49 2.74 9.25
C GLN A 39 -6.94 3.26 7.88
N ASN A 40 -8.05 4.03 7.86
CA ASN A 40 -8.64 4.51 6.61
C ASN A 40 -7.58 5.22 5.75
N PRO A 41 -7.36 4.76 4.51
CA PRO A 41 -6.36 5.36 3.64
C PRO A 41 -6.76 6.81 3.35
N SER A 42 -5.78 7.71 3.39
CA SER A 42 -5.98 9.12 3.09
C SER A 42 -6.60 9.29 1.70
N ASN A 43 -7.26 10.43 1.44
CA ASN A 43 -7.85 10.76 0.13
C ASN A 43 -6.86 10.71 -1.05
N GLN A 44 -5.57 10.52 -0.80
CA GLN A 44 -4.53 10.36 -1.83
C GLN A 44 -4.54 8.97 -2.47
N PHE A 45 -5.08 7.95 -1.79
CA PHE A 45 -5.22 6.61 -2.34
C PHE A 45 -6.52 6.49 -3.13
N ARG A 46 -6.37 6.15 -4.41
CA ARG A 46 -7.48 5.82 -5.28
C ARG A 46 -7.77 4.33 -5.17
N ARG A 47 -9.01 3.96 -4.89
CA ARG A 47 -9.49 2.58 -5.07
C ARG A 47 -9.67 2.29 -6.56
N GLU A 48 -9.11 1.19 -7.03
CA GLU A 48 -9.21 0.75 -8.42
C GLU A 48 -10.40 -0.19 -8.62
N SER A 49 -10.68 -0.56 -9.88
CA SER A 49 -11.81 -1.41 -10.24
C SER A 49 -11.72 -2.84 -9.71
N ASP A 50 -10.50 -3.35 -9.47
CA ASP A 50 -10.29 -4.64 -8.84
C ASP A 50 -10.52 -4.57 -7.32
N GLU A 51 -11.08 -5.65 -6.77
CA GLU A 51 -11.30 -5.75 -5.34
C GLU A 51 -9.98 -5.60 -4.57
N ARG A 52 -9.97 -4.64 -3.63
CA ARG A 52 -8.85 -4.34 -2.73
C ARG A 52 -7.57 -3.83 -3.41
N VAL A 53 -7.64 -3.37 -4.65
CA VAL A 53 -6.51 -2.67 -5.28
C VAL A 53 -6.63 -1.17 -5.03
N TYR A 54 -5.57 -0.59 -4.47
CA TYR A 54 -5.43 0.84 -4.30
C TYR A 54 -4.22 1.34 -5.08
N SER A 55 -4.22 2.61 -5.46
CA SER A 55 -3.10 3.23 -6.13
C SER A 55 -2.87 4.66 -5.67
N ILE A 56 -1.62 5.09 -5.71
CA ILE A 56 -1.20 6.47 -5.43
C ILE A 56 -0.29 6.96 -6.55
N GLN A 57 -0.28 8.27 -6.81
CA GLN A 57 0.71 8.84 -7.72
C GLN A 57 2.10 8.79 -7.09
N THR A 58 3.12 8.54 -7.91
CA THR A 58 4.48 8.32 -7.40
C THR A 58 5.07 9.54 -6.70
N HIS A 59 4.69 10.76 -7.10
CA HIS A 59 5.12 12.00 -6.47
C HIS A 59 4.41 12.31 -5.14
N ASN A 60 3.32 11.58 -4.84
CA ASN A 60 2.61 11.66 -3.56
C ASN A 60 3.06 10.57 -2.60
N LEU A 61 4.09 9.78 -2.93
CA LEU A 61 4.63 8.79 -2.00
C LEU A 61 5.25 9.49 -0.79
N CYS A 62 4.59 9.35 0.35
CA CYS A 62 5.18 9.54 1.66
C CYS A 62 5.96 8.26 2.02
N SER A 63 7.14 8.39 2.65
CA SER A 63 8.09 7.31 2.96
C SER A 63 7.42 5.95 3.26
N ILE A 64 7.47 5.02 2.29
CA ILE A 64 7.00 3.65 2.50
C ILE A 64 8.04 2.93 3.34
N ARG A 65 7.64 2.49 4.54
CA ARG A 65 8.46 1.64 5.41
C ARG A 65 7.87 0.24 5.42
N VAL A 66 8.67 -0.74 5.03
CA VAL A 66 8.27 -2.15 4.94
C VAL A 66 8.69 -2.85 6.23
N ARG A 67 7.73 -3.39 6.98
CA ARG A 67 8.00 -4.40 8.03
C ARG A 67 7.68 -5.76 7.44
N LEU A 68 8.69 -6.62 7.36
CA LEU A 68 8.57 -8.00 6.89
C LEU A 68 8.12 -8.87 8.07
N TYR A 69 7.08 -9.66 7.84
CA TYR A 69 6.65 -10.72 8.76
C TYR A 69 6.99 -12.04 8.05
N PHE A 70 7.73 -12.91 8.74
CA PHE A 70 8.11 -14.25 8.29
C PHE A 70 7.37 -15.28 9.12
#